data_AF-A0A5S3R5T8-F1
#
_entry.id   AF-A0A5S3R5T8-F1
#
_cell.length_a   1.000
_cell.length_b   1.000
_cell.length_c   1.000
_cell.angle_alpha   90.00
_cell.angle_beta   90.00
_cell.angle_gamma   90.00
#
_symmetry.space_group_name_H-M   'P 1'
#
loop_
_entity.id
_entity.type
_entity.pdbx_description
1 polymer ?
#
loop_
_entity_poly.entity_id
_entity_poly.type
_entity_poly.pdbx_seq_one_letter_code
_entity_poly.pdbx_strand_id
1 'polypeptide(L)'
;MNYKPVPRSDLSTKREVSYKRTCINKLVELFSDVDDFCKVFLPQWYAYQIKHGQIKRIRPCQMSMAEIMTVIILFYILNQRDFKNFYKDYLACFHKKDFPTLLSYTRFLELMPRAVSPLSSYFKTLKSTASDICVIDSTSIKVCHNVRIPRHNTFAVVAERGRGVMGWYFGFKLHLVINHKGEIIAAKVTLKISMIQLLSKSSLKI
;
A
#
# COMPACT_ATOMS: atom_id res chain seq x y z
N MET A 1 18.96 9.27 53.27
CA MET A 1 17.93 9.49 52.24
C MET A 1 17.93 8.29 51.30
N ASN A 2 16.94 7.41 51.41
CA ASN A 2 16.85 6.19 50.60
C ASN A 2 16.19 6.51 49.24
N TYR A 3 17.00 6.74 48.22
CA TYR A 3 16.52 6.77 46.84
C TYR A 3 16.32 5.33 46.35
N LYS A 4 15.07 4.88 46.25
CA LYS A 4 14.72 3.68 45.49
C LYS A 4 14.63 4.07 44.00
N PRO A 5 15.37 3.42 43.09
CA PRO A 5 15.23 3.70 41.67
C PRO A 5 13.87 3.21 41.16
N VAL A 6 13.17 4.06 40.41
CA VAL A 6 11.93 3.69 39.71
C VAL A 6 12.28 2.68 38.61
N PRO A 7 11.61 1.51 38.54
CA PRO A 7 11.92 0.50 37.53
C PRO A 7 11.66 1.03 36.11
N ARG A 8 12.65 0.84 35.22
CA ARG A 8 12.64 1.27 33.80
C ARG A 8 11.57 0.60 32.92
N SER A 9 10.74 -0.30 33.46
CA SER A 9 9.76 -1.11 32.72
C SER A 9 8.40 -0.41 32.48
N ASP A 10 8.07 0.66 33.20
CA ASP A 10 6.71 1.23 33.14
C ASP A 10 6.49 2.24 32.00
N LEU A 11 7.55 2.89 31.51
CA LEU A 11 7.44 3.91 30.45
C LEU A 11 7.33 3.30 29.04
N SER A 12 7.99 2.17 28.79
CA SER A 12 7.88 1.41 27.52
C SER A 12 6.47 0.84 27.37
N THR A 13 5.96 0.21 28.43
CA THR A 13 4.65 -0.43 28.46
C THR A 13 3.53 0.60 28.34
N LYS A 14 3.65 1.78 28.97
CA LYS A 14 2.67 2.88 28.81
C LYS A 14 2.69 3.52 27.42
N ARG A 15 3.86 3.64 26.77
CA ARG A 15 3.96 4.12 25.37
C ARG A 15 3.37 3.11 24.39
N GLU A 16 3.65 1.82 24.57
CA GLU A 16 3.04 0.76 23.76
C GLU A 16 1.53 0.68 23.94
N VAL A 17 1.03 0.81 25.17
CA VAL A 17 -0.42 0.80 25.45
C VAL A 17 -1.11 2.06 24.91
N SER A 18 -0.47 3.23 24.98
CA SER A 18 -0.98 4.49 24.41
C SER A 18 -0.98 4.48 22.87
N TYR A 19 0.10 3.99 22.25
CA TYR A 19 0.19 3.78 20.81
C TYR A 19 -0.86 2.75 20.35
N LYS A 20 -0.98 1.61 21.04
CA LYS A 20 -2.00 0.57 20.77
C LYS A 20 -3.43 1.13 20.84
N ARG A 21 -3.76 1.96 21.83
CA ARG A 21 -5.10 2.55 21.97
C ARG A 21 -5.41 3.56 20.86
N THR A 22 -4.41 4.29 20.38
CA THR A 22 -4.53 5.21 19.24
C THR A 22 -4.63 4.47 17.90
N CYS A 23 -3.94 3.34 17.75
CA CYS A 23 -4.01 2.49 16.55
C CYS A 23 -5.34 1.75 16.39
N ILE A 24 -5.99 1.35 17.49
CA ILE A 24 -7.28 0.66 17.45
C ILE A 24 -8.40 1.59 16.95
N ASN A 25 -8.45 2.85 17.43
CA ASN A 25 -9.44 3.81 16.92
C ASN A 25 -9.23 4.12 15.42
N LYS A 26 -7.96 4.19 15.00
CA LYS A 26 -7.60 4.33 13.58
C LYS A 26 -7.95 3.11 12.74
N LEU A 27 -7.98 1.90 13.32
CA LEU A 27 -8.34 0.68 12.58
C LEU A 27 -9.82 0.69 12.20
N VAL A 28 -10.70 1.05 13.13
CA VAL A 28 -12.14 1.11 12.89
C VAL A 28 -12.47 2.19 11.86
N GLU A 29 -11.88 3.38 12.00
CA GLU A 29 -12.03 4.47 11.03
C GLU A 29 -11.53 4.06 9.64
N LEU A 30 -10.33 3.47 9.56
CA LEU A 30 -9.76 2.97 8.32
C LEU A 30 -10.64 1.90 7.69
N PHE A 31 -11.12 0.94 8.48
CA PHE A 31 -11.98 -0.12 7.99
C PHE A 31 -13.30 0.44 7.46
N SER A 32 -13.91 1.39 8.17
CA SER A 32 -15.16 2.04 7.74
C SER A 32 -14.99 2.73 6.39
N ASP A 33 -13.94 3.53 6.23
CA ASP A 33 -13.67 4.26 4.97
C ASP A 33 -13.42 3.30 3.80
N VAL A 34 -12.61 2.26 4.04
CA VAL A 34 -12.33 1.22 3.03
C VAL A 34 -13.57 0.40 2.69
N ASP A 35 -14.40 0.06 3.67
CA ASP A 35 -15.63 -0.71 3.46
C ASP A 35 -16.67 0.08 2.66
N ASP A 36 -16.85 1.36 2.97
CA ASP A 36 -17.77 2.23 2.22
C ASP A 36 -17.31 2.43 0.77
N PHE A 37 -15.99 2.58 0.54
CA PHE A 37 -15.42 2.54 -0.80
C PHE A 37 -15.71 1.20 -1.51
N CYS A 38 -15.49 0.08 -0.82
CA CYS A 38 -15.69 -1.26 -1.39
C CYS A 38 -17.14 -1.52 -1.81
N LYS A 39 -18.12 -1.07 -1.02
CA LYS A 39 -19.56 -1.22 -1.34
C LYS A 39 -19.92 -0.58 -2.67
N VAL A 40 -19.32 0.56 -3.01
CA VAL A 40 -19.57 1.27 -4.26
C VAL A 40 -18.75 0.70 -5.41
N PHE A 41 -17.45 0.48 -5.18
CA PHE A 41 -16.50 0.14 -6.22
C PHE A 41 -16.61 -1.33 -6.68
N LEU A 42 -16.72 -2.29 -5.76
CA LEU A 42 -16.62 -3.71 -6.08
C LEU A 42 -17.73 -4.22 -7.01
N PRO A 43 -19.02 -3.86 -6.84
CA PRO A 43 -20.07 -4.33 -7.75
C PRO A 43 -19.81 -3.89 -9.20
N GLN A 44 -19.42 -2.63 -9.39
CA GLN A 44 -19.09 -2.07 -10.71
C GLN A 44 -17.85 -2.75 -11.30
N TRP A 45 -16.82 -2.96 -10.47
CA TRP A 45 -15.58 -3.60 -10.90
C TRP A 45 -15.77 -5.07 -11.29
N TYR A 46 -16.59 -5.82 -10.56
CA TYR A 46 -16.90 -7.21 -10.93
C TYR A 46 -17.75 -7.29 -12.20
N ALA A 47 -18.75 -6.42 -12.36
CA ALA A 47 -19.55 -6.35 -13.59
C ALA A 47 -18.67 -6.03 -14.81
N TYR A 48 -17.73 -5.09 -14.67
CA TYR A 48 -16.75 -4.77 -15.69
C TYR A 48 -15.87 -5.98 -16.06
N GLN A 49 -15.31 -6.68 -15.06
CA GLN A 49 -14.46 -7.85 -15.30
C GLN A 49 -15.19 -9.01 -15.98
N ILE A 50 -16.46 -9.23 -15.64
CA ILE A 50 -17.30 -10.25 -16.29
C ILE A 50 -17.59 -9.86 -17.74
N LYS A 51 -17.98 -8.60 -17.97
CA LYS A 51 -18.28 -8.08 -19.32
C LYS A 51 -17.08 -8.18 -20.26
N HIS A 52 -15.87 -7.89 -19.77
CA HIS A 52 -14.64 -7.97 -20.54
C HIS A 52 -13.99 -9.38 -20.52
N GLY A 53 -14.65 -10.39 -19.96
CA GLY A 53 -14.18 -11.77 -19.95
C GLY A 53 -12.91 -12.04 -19.12
N GLN A 54 -12.47 -11.06 -18.31
CA GLN A 54 -11.31 -11.22 -17.43
C GLN A 54 -11.59 -12.21 -16.31
N ILE A 55 -12.85 -12.29 -15.86
CA ILE A 55 -13.32 -13.27 -14.89
C ILE A 55 -14.61 -13.92 -15.40
N LYS A 56 -14.68 -15.25 -15.29
CA LYS A 56 -15.89 -16.02 -15.64
C LYS A 56 -16.89 -16.16 -14.48
N ARG A 57 -16.40 -16.09 -13.23
CA ARG A 57 -17.23 -16.28 -12.02
C ARG A 57 -16.62 -15.56 -10.81
N ILE A 58 -17.47 -14.92 -10.02
CA ILE A 58 -17.10 -14.41 -8.69
C ILE A 58 -17.08 -15.59 -7.71
N ARG A 59 -15.93 -15.83 -7.07
CA ARG A 59 -15.81 -16.88 -6.04
C ARG A 59 -15.88 -16.22 -4.67
N PRO A 60 -16.87 -16.55 -3.83
CA PRO A 60 -16.94 -15.99 -2.48
C PRO A 60 -15.70 -16.42 -1.69
N CYS A 61 -15.21 -15.52 -0.84
CA CYS A 61 -14.13 -15.77 0.10
C CYS A 61 -14.68 -15.57 1.52
N GLN A 62 -14.10 -16.26 2.51
CA GLN A 62 -14.48 -16.09 3.92
C GLN A 62 -14.13 -14.70 4.46
N MET A 63 -13.08 -14.08 3.91
CA MET A 63 -12.67 -12.73 4.22
C MET A 63 -13.07 -11.81 3.06
N SER A 64 -13.72 -10.71 3.39
CA SER A 64 -14.14 -9.68 2.44
C SER A 64 -12.94 -8.94 1.85
N MET A 65 -13.15 -8.31 0.68
CA MET A 65 -12.08 -7.51 0.06
C MET A 65 -11.70 -6.29 0.93
N ALA A 66 -12.68 -5.69 1.63
CA ALA A 66 -12.43 -4.56 2.52
C ALA A 66 -11.49 -4.96 3.67
N GLU A 67 -11.72 -6.12 4.30
CA GLU A 67 -10.82 -6.63 5.34
C GLU A 67 -9.42 -6.90 4.80
N ILE A 68 -9.30 -7.51 3.61
CA ILE A 68 -7.99 -7.77 2.97
C ILE A 68 -7.25 -6.45 2.72
N MET A 69 -7.94 -5.44 2.17
CA MET A 69 -7.37 -4.12 1.92
C MET A 69 -6.89 -3.46 3.22
N THR A 70 -7.72 -3.51 4.27
CA THR A 70 -7.39 -2.95 5.58
C THR A 70 -6.16 -3.61 6.19
N VAL A 71 -6.02 -4.94 6.11
CA VAL A 71 -4.82 -5.65 6.58
C VAL A 71 -3.56 -5.20 5.83
N ILE A 72 -3.65 -5.01 4.52
CA ILE A 72 -2.52 -4.54 3.69
C ILE A 72 -2.14 -3.11 4.07
N ILE A 73 -3.12 -2.22 4.21
CA ILE A 73 -2.87 -0.82 4.58
C ILE A 73 -2.29 -0.74 6.00
N LEU A 74 -2.84 -1.51 6.94
CA LEU A 74 -2.39 -1.57 8.33
C LEU A 74 -0.93 -2.01 8.42
N PHE A 75 -0.51 -3.00 7.63
CA PHE A 75 0.89 -3.44 7.55
C PHE A 75 1.83 -2.27 7.24
N TYR A 76 1.46 -1.43 6.25
CA TYR A 76 2.27 -0.28 5.85
C TYR A 76 2.24 0.84 6.90
N ILE A 77 1.07 1.13 7.50
CA ILE A 77 0.95 2.16 8.55
C ILE A 77 1.80 1.79 9.78
N LEU A 78 1.82 0.51 10.16
CA LEU A 78 2.61 0.01 11.29
C LEU A 78 4.10 -0.14 10.97
N ASN A 79 4.52 0.14 9.73
CA ASN A 79 5.89 0.09 9.25
C ASN A 79 6.61 -1.21 9.64
N GLN A 80 5.90 -2.35 9.52
CA GLN A 80 6.45 -3.65 9.84
C GLN A 80 7.36 -4.13 8.71
N ARG A 81 8.50 -4.72 9.06
CA ARG A 81 9.47 -5.20 8.06
C ARG A 81 9.02 -6.49 7.39
N ASP A 82 8.48 -7.41 8.20
CA ASP A 82 8.14 -8.77 7.77
C ASP A 82 6.63 -8.99 7.80
N PHE A 83 6.04 -9.13 6.61
CA PHE A 83 4.60 -9.37 6.46
C PHE A 83 4.15 -10.67 7.15
N LYS A 84 4.99 -11.70 7.15
CA LYS A 84 4.68 -12.99 7.78
C LYS A 84 4.51 -12.89 9.29
N ASN A 85 5.43 -12.20 9.97
CA ASN A 85 5.38 -12.02 11.43
C ASN A 85 4.24 -11.07 11.80
N PHE A 86 4.04 -10.00 11.01
CA PHE A 86 2.88 -9.13 11.17
C PHE A 86 1.56 -9.91 11.09
N TYR A 87 1.39 -10.77 10.07
CA TYR A 87 0.14 -11.49 9.86
C TYR A 87 -0.08 -12.59 10.92
N LYS A 88 0.95 -13.37 11.23
CA LYS A 88 0.82 -14.54 12.13
C LYS A 88 0.87 -14.18 13.60
N ASP A 89 1.70 -13.23 13.99
CA ASP A 89 1.90 -12.92 15.41
C ASP A 89 1.06 -11.70 15.78
N TYR A 90 1.27 -10.57 15.10
CA TYR A 90 0.57 -9.34 15.47
C TYR A 90 -0.94 -9.41 15.20
N LEU A 91 -1.33 -9.72 13.97
CA LEU A 91 -2.74 -9.70 13.58
C LEU A 91 -3.55 -10.79 14.29
N ALA A 92 -3.01 -12.02 14.33
CA ALA A 92 -3.70 -13.15 14.95
C ALA A 92 -3.71 -13.10 16.49
N CYS A 93 -2.80 -12.37 17.14
CA CYS A 93 -2.83 -12.20 18.60
C CYS A 93 -3.66 -10.98 19.02
N PHE A 94 -3.47 -9.83 18.37
CA PHE A 94 -4.05 -8.57 18.84
C PHE A 94 -5.39 -8.23 18.18
N HIS A 95 -5.62 -8.64 16.92
CA HIS A 95 -6.80 -8.28 16.13
C HIS A 95 -7.66 -9.49 15.75
N LYS A 96 -7.53 -10.61 16.45
CA LYS A 96 -8.35 -11.81 16.23
C LYS A 96 -9.85 -11.56 16.42
N LYS A 97 -10.19 -10.64 17.33
CA LYS A 97 -11.58 -10.24 17.56
C LYS A 97 -12.15 -9.43 16.39
N ASP A 98 -11.32 -8.60 15.78
CA ASP A 98 -11.70 -7.73 14.66
C ASP A 98 -11.77 -8.51 13.34
N PHE A 99 -10.94 -9.56 13.20
CA PHE A 99 -10.92 -10.45 12.03
C PHE A 99 -11.19 -11.91 12.44
N PRO A 100 -12.45 -12.27 12.75
CA PRO A 100 -12.79 -13.62 13.24
C PRO A 100 -12.58 -14.70 12.18
N THR A 101 -12.71 -14.38 10.89
CA THR A 101 -12.56 -15.28 9.74
C THR A 101 -11.20 -15.15 9.06
N LEU A 102 -10.14 -14.93 9.85
CA LEU A 102 -8.78 -14.74 9.33
C LEU A 102 -8.31 -15.96 8.52
N LEU A 103 -7.86 -15.71 7.29
CA LEU A 103 -7.38 -16.76 6.39
C LEU A 103 -6.00 -17.28 6.84
N SER A 104 -5.62 -18.48 6.37
CA SER A 104 -4.24 -18.93 6.51
C SER A 104 -3.30 -17.99 5.75
N TYR A 105 -2.07 -17.84 6.23
CA TYR A 105 -1.07 -16.95 5.62
C TYR A 105 -0.87 -17.22 4.11
N THR A 106 -0.76 -18.50 3.73
CA THR A 106 -0.59 -18.89 2.33
C THR A 106 -1.80 -18.50 1.49
N ARG A 107 -3.01 -18.74 2.02
CA ARG A 107 -4.25 -18.36 1.35
C ARG A 107 -4.41 -16.85 1.21
N PHE A 108 -4.00 -16.09 2.21
CA PHE A 108 -4.00 -14.63 2.15
C PHE A 108 -3.09 -14.13 1.04
N LEU A 109 -1.86 -14.65 0.95
CA LEU A 109 -0.91 -14.27 -0.11
C LEU A 109 -1.43 -14.56 -1.52
N GLU A 110 -2.17 -15.66 -1.71
CA GLU A 110 -2.81 -15.98 -3.00
C GLU A 110 -3.88 -14.95 -3.39
N LEU A 111 -4.54 -14.33 -2.41
CA LEU A 111 -5.61 -13.35 -2.62
C LEU A 111 -5.11 -11.92 -2.71
N MET A 112 -3.97 -11.61 -2.08
CA MET A 112 -3.36 -10.28 -2.03
C MET A 112 -3.27 -9.60 -3.42
N PRO A 113 -2.90 -10.29 -4.53
CA PRO A 113 -2.87 -9.66 -5.86
C PRO A 113 -4.23 -9.14 -6.35
N ARG A 114 -5.34 -9.72 -5.89
CA ARG A 114 -6.69 -9.26 -6.26
C ARG A 114 -7.02 -7.88 -5.67
N ALA A 115 -6.42 -7.55 -4.54
CA ALA A 115 -6.60 -6.26 -3.88
C ALA A 115 -5.84 -5.12 -4.57
N VAL A 116 -4.87 -5.41 -5.45
CA VAL A 116 -4.04 -4.38 -6.11
C VAL A 116 -4.87 -3.40 -6.92
N SER A 117 -5.84 -3.89 -7.70
CA SER A 117 -6.70 -3.02 -8.50
C SER A 117 -7.63 -2.15 -7.62
N PRO A 118 -8.40 -2.71 -6.66
CA PRO A 118 -9.14 -1.92 -5.68
C PRO A 118 -8.29 -0.90 -4.92
N LEU A 119 -7.12 -1.31 -4.40
CA LEU A 119 -6.19 -0.41 -3.70
C LEU A 119 -5.70 0.72 -4.60
N SER A 120 -5.41 0.44 -5.87
CA SER A 120 -4.99 1.48 -6.81
C SER A 120 -6.10 2.50 -7.10
N SER A 121 -7.36 2.06 -7.08
CA SER A 121 -8.52 2.94 -7.27
C SER A 121 -8.82 3.73 -6.00
N TYR A 122 -8.78 3.09 -4.84
CA TYR A 122 -8.89 3.73 -3.53
C TYR A 122 -7.79 4.78 -3.34
N PHE A 123 -6.54 4.47 -3.71
CA PHE A 123 -5.45 5.46 -3.65
C PHE A 123 -5.72 6.69 -4.52
N LYS A 124 -6.50 6.58 -5.61
CA LYS A 124 -6.87 7.75 -6.42
C LYS A 124 -7.89 8.64 -5.71
N THR A 125 -8.79 8.10 -4.90
CA THR A 125 -9.77 8.89 -4.15
C THR A 125 -9.13 9.68 -3.02
N LEU A 126 -8.00 9.20 -2.50
CA LEU A 126 -7.21 9.85 -1.46
C LEU A 126 -6.27 10.97 -1.96
N LYS A 127 -6.16 11.17 -3.29
CA LYS A 127 -5.28 12.21 -3.84
C LYS A 127 -5.85 13.60 -3.57
N SER A 128 -4.98 14.53 -3.19
CA SER A 128 -5.37 15.92 -2.98
C SER A 128 -5.49 16.69 -4.29
N THR A 129 -6.19 17.83 -4.22
CA THR A 129 -6.31 18.76 -5.35
C THR A 129 -4.99 19.46 -5.62
N ALA A 130 -4.78 19.85 -6.88
CA ALA A 130 -3.61 20.65 -7.26
C ALA A 130 -3.55 21.93 -6.42
N SER A 131 -2.37 22.22 -5.89
CA SER A 131 -2.07 23.43 -5.12
C SER A 131 -1.09 24.32 -5.89
N ASP A 132 -0.98 25.59 -5.52
CA ASP A 132 -0.14 26.57 -6.22
C ASP A 132 1.36 26.17 -6.23
N ILE A 133 1.82 25.54 -5.15
CA ILE A 133 3.20 25.06 -5.00
C ILE A 133 3.20 23.54 -4.87
N CYS A 134 3.88 22.90 -5.81
CA CYS A 134 4.06 21.46 -5.89
C CYS A 134 5.55 21.10 -5.99
N VAL A 135 5.98 20.12 -5.22
CA VAL A 135 7.31 19.52 -5.30
C VAL A 135 7.22 18.22 -6.08
N ILE A 136 8.08 18.06 -7.08
CA ILE A 136 8.15 16.87 -7.92
C ILE A 136 9.45 16.15 -7.59
N ASP A 137 9.34 14.88 -7.21
CA ASP A 137 10.51 14.01 -7.00
C ASP A 137 10.36 12.70 -7.77
N SER A 138 11.50 12.06 -8.06
CA SER A 138 11.54 10.76 -8.70
C SER A 138 12.45 9.78 -7.97
N THR A 139 11.87 8.68 -7.49
CA THR A 139 12.59 7.64 -6.75
C THR A 139 12.76 6.40 -7.61
N SER A 140 13.98 5.88 -7.71
CA SER A 140 14.24 4.61 -8.40
C SER A 140 13.72 3.43 -7.58
N ILE A 141 12.83 2.62 -8.15
CA ILE A 141 12.35 1.35 -7.58
C ILE A 141 13.19 0.24 -8.21
N LYS A 142 14.14 -0.29 -7.44
CA LYS A 142 15.03 -1.35 -7.90
C LYS A 142 14.31 -2.69 -7.79
N VAL A 143 14.22 -3.42 -8.91
CA VAL A 143 13.61 -4.75 -8.96
C VAL A 143 14.63 -5.81 -8.57
N CYS A 144 15.86 -5.71 -9.07
CA CYS A 144 16.94 -6.61 -8.71
C CYS A 144 18.30 -5.90 -8.77
N HIS A 145 19.32 -6.55 -8.21
CA HIS A 145 20.71 -6.11 -8.37
C HIS A 145 21.16 -6.30 -9.81
N ASN A 146 22.02 -5.40 -10.32
CA ASN A 146 22.42 -5.40 -11.73
C ASN A 146 23.06 -6.71 -12.20
N VAL A 147 23.79 -7.40 -11.30
CA VAL A 147 24.41 -8.69 -11.57
C VAL A 147 23.38 -9.80 -11.83
N ARG A 148 22.16 -9.69 -11.28
CA ARG A 148 21.10 -10.69 -11.40
C ARG A 148 20.14 -10.45 -12.56
N ILE A 149 20.34 -9.39 -13.34
CA ILE A 149 19.46 -9.05 -14.47
C ILE A 149 19.29 -10.23 -15.45
N PRO A 150 20.35 -10.96 -15.86
CA PRO A 150 20.19 -12.06 -16.81
C PRO A 150 19.34 -13.24 -16.30
N ARG A 151 19.14 -13.35 -14.98
CA ARG A 151 18.37 -14.44 -14.34
C ARG A 151 16.99 -13.99 -13.87
N HIS A 152 16.64 -12.71 -14.05
CA HIS A 152 15.40 -12.16 -13.52
C HIS A 152 14.28 -12.27 -14.55
N ASN A 153 13.27 -13.11 -14.27
CA ASN A 153 12.20 -13.41 -15.23
C ASN A 153 10.90 -12.62 -15.00
N THR A 154 10.57 -12.25 -13.77
CA THR A 154 9.22 -11.71 -13.45
C THR A 154 8.97 -10.33 -14.05
N PHE A 155 9.99 -9.48 -14.13
CA PHE A 155 9.91 -8.18 -14.79
C PHE A 155 10.86 -8.06 -15.99
N ALA A 156 11.31 -9.18 -16.58
CA ALA A 156 12.25 -9.17 -17.71
C ALA A 156 11.77 -8.31 -18.89
N VAL A 157 10.46 -8.34 -19.14
CA VAL A 157 9.81 -7.66 -20.28
C VAL A 157 9.42 -6.21 -19.95
N VAL A 158 9.29 -5.88 -18.66
CA VAL A 158 8.67 -4.63 -18.22
C VAL A 158 9.69 -3.68 -17.58
N ALA A 159 10.65 -4.20 -16.80
CA ALA A 159 11.66 -3.38 -16.15
C ALA A 159 12.83 -3.08 -17.10
N GLU A 160 13.43 -1.89 -16.94
CA GLU A 160 14.56 -1.45 -17.75
C GLU A 160 15.74 -1.02 -16.89
N ARG A 161 16.93 -0.93 -17.51
CA ARG A 161 18.11 -0.33 -16.87
C ARG A 161 17.98 1.20 -16.90
N GLY A 162 18.03 1.82 -15.73
CA GLY A 162 18.08 3.26 -15.56
C GLY A 162 19.38 3.70 -14.87
N ARG A 163 19.72 4.98 -15.03
CA ARG A 163 20.79 5.64 -14.25
C ARG A 163 20.15 6.60 -13.24
N GLY A 164 20.53 6.45 -11.98
CA GLY A 164 20.21 7.38 -10.90
C GLY A 164 21.47 8.05 -10.36
N VAL A 165 21.29 8.92 -9.36
CA VAL A 165 22.40 9.58 -8.64
C VAL A 165 23.34 8.54 -8.03
N MET A 166 22.79 7.45 -7.52
CA MET A 166 23.53 6.34 -6.89
C MET A 166 24.02 5.28 -7.90
N GLY A 167 24.03 5.58 -9.21
CA GLY A 167 24.53 4.69 -10.25
C GLY A 167 23.43 3.96 -11.05
N TRP A 168 23.83 2.89 -11.74
CA TRP A 168 22.94 2.07 -12.56
C TRP A 168 22.01 1.21 -11.70
N TYR A 169 20.76 1.07 -12.12
CA TYR A 169 19.80 0.15 -11.50
C TYR A 169 18.92 -0.50 -12.56
N PHE A 170 18.29 -1.63 -12.21
CA PHE A 170 17.28 -2.28 -13.03
C PHE A 170 15.93 -2.24 -12.33
N GLY A 171 14.93 -1.64 -12.98
CA GLY A 171 13.61 -1.47 -12.39
C GLY A 171 12.84 -0.28 -12.96
N PHE A 172 12.13 0.42 -12.09
CA PHE A 172 11.20 1.49 -12.45
C PHE A 172 11.60 2.83 -11.83
N LYS A 173 10.99 3.92 -12.29
CA LYS A 173 10.97 5.20 -11.58
C LYS A 173 9.56 5.51 -11.10
N LEU A 174 9.45 5.87 -9.83
CA LEU A 174 8.24 6.44 -9.26
C LEU A 174 8.37 7.95 -9.24
N HIS A 175 7.51 8.63 -9.98
CA HIS A 175 7.37 10.08 -9.94
C HIS A 175 6.24 10.44 -8.97
N LEU A 176 6.54 11.26 -7.97
CA LEU A 176 5.58 11.78 -7.00
C LEU A 176 5.48 13.29 -7.16
N VAL A 177 4.25 13.79 -7.11
CA VAL A 177 3.93 15.21 -7.01
C VAL A 177 3.24 15.42 -5.68
N ILE A 178 3.87 16.22 -4.82
CA ILE A 178 3.45 16.45 -3.45
C ILE A 178 3.21 17.96 -3.28
N ASN A 179 2.14 18.35 -2.59
CA ASN A 179 1.92 19.76 -2.29
C ASN A 179 2.81 20.26 -1.14
N HIS A 180 2.82 21.56 -0.91
CA HIS A 180 3.55 22.18 0.21
C HIS A 180 3.11 21.70 1.60
N LYS A 181 1.96 21.02 1.74
CA LYS A 181 1.45 20.43 3.00
C LYS A 181 1.85 18.95 3.18
N GLY A 182 2.51 18.34 2.20
CA GLY A 182 2.90 16.94 2.24
C GLY A 182 1.87 15.93 1.72
N GLU A 183 0.78 16.41 1.10
CA GLU A 183 -0.26 15.55 0.51
C GLU A 183 0.10 15.15 -0.92
N ILE A 184 -0.25 13.92 -1.30
CA ILE A 184 0.06 13.38 -2.63
C ILE A 184 -1.00 13.83 -3.62
N ILE A 185 -0.59 14.60 -4.63
CA ILE A 185 -1.45 15.01 -5.74
C ILE A 185 -1.42 13.95 -6.84
N ALA A 186 -0.22 13.50 -7.21
CA ALA A 186 -0.05 12.53 -8.28
C ALA A 186 1.10 11.58 -8.02
N ALA A 187 0.91 10.34 -8.47
CA ALA A 187 1.93 9.31 -8.46
C ALA A 187 1.89 8.58 -9.80
N LYS A 188 3.05 8.37 -10.42
CA LYS A 188 3.17 7.63 -11.67
C LYS A 188 4.44 6.79 -11.69
N VAL A 189 4.29 5.52 -12.04
CA VAL A 189 5.42 4.62 -12.29
C VAL A 189 5.75 4.64 -13.78
N THR A 190 7.02 4.86 -14.11
CA THR A 190 7.54 4.89 -15.49
C THR A 190 8.74 3.97 -15.65
N LEU A 191 8.96 3.50 -16.88
CA LEU A 191 10.11 2.67 -17.24
C LEU A 191 11.35 3.55 -17.51
N LYS A 192 11.14 4.69 -18.17
CA LYS A 192 12.17 5.69 -18.52
C LYS A 192 11.88 7.06 -17.93
N ILE A 193 12.95 7.84 -17.78
CA ILE A 193 12.91 9.27 -17.50
C ILE A 193 12.39 9.99 -18.76
N SER A 194 11.08 10.13 -18.89
CA SER A 194 10.50 11.19 -19.73
C SER A 194 9.53 12.00 -18.89
N MET A 195 10.08 12.84 -18.00
CA MET A 195 9.29 13.84 -17.24
C MET A 195 8.47 14.74 -18.18
N ILE A 196 8.92 14.95 -19.42
CA ILE A 196 8.27 15.86 -20.40
C ILE A 196 6.89 15.34 -20.86
N GLN A 197 6.61 14.04 -20.77
CA GLN A 197 5.29 13.49 -21.13
C GLN A 197 4.26 13.48 -19.99
N LEU A 198 4.68 13.79 -18.76
CA LEU A 198 3.77 13.87 -17.62
C LEU A 198 2.94 15.16 -17.65
N LEU A 199 3.52 16.27 -18.09
CA LEU A 199 2.83 17.57 -18.19
C LEU A 199 1.99 17.71 -19.48
N SER A 200 2.39 17.08 -20.60
CA SER A 200 1.67 17.21 -21.88
C SER A 200 0.43 16.32 -22.02
N LYS A 201 0.31 15.23 -21.23
CA LYS A 201 -0.88 14.35 -21.25
C LYS A 201 -1.96 14.75 -20.26
N SER A 202 -1.66 15.65 -19.33
CA SER A 202 -2.63 16.44 -18.58
C SER A 202 -2.84 17.78 -19.28
N SER A 203 -3.24 17.74 -20.55
CA SER A 203 -4.09 18.83 -21.05
C SER A 203 -5.33 18.78 -20.16
N LEU A 204 -5.38 19.71 -19.21
CA LEU A 204 -6.63 20.26 -18.73
C LEU A 204 -7.44 20.56 -19.99
N LYS A 205 -8.40 19.70 -20.31
CA LYS A 205 -9.55 20.12 -21.09
C LYS A 205 -10.30 21.09 -20.17
N ILE A 206 -10.00 22.37 -20.36
CA ILE A 206 -11.02 23.41 -20.30
C ILE A 206 -12.03 23.08 -21.40
#